data_AF-A0A2W4R7G0-F1
#
_entry.id   AF-A0A2W4R7G0-F1
#
_cell.length_a   1.000
_cell.length_b   1.000
_cell.length_c   1.000
_cell.angle_alpha   90.00
_cell.angle_beta   90.00
_cell.angle_gamma   90.00
#
_symmetry.space_group_name_H-M   'P 1'
#
loop_
_entity.id
_entity.type
_entity.pdbx_description
1 polymer ?
#
loop_
_entity_poly.entity_id
_entity_poly.type
_entity_poly.pdbx_seq_one_letter_code
_entity_poly.pdbx_strand_id
1 'polypeptide(L)'
;MPEGWVSLIVALLLGIAIGWFLYVPRSRAALAAADALRDNSQSFLQLAKTALEKFQEGAKGDLEARQKAVHDLVQPLRESLQKVDDKLGELENARVSAYSALQEQLKALVETHLPTLRNETANLGKAVEAYNKATVTLESRVLVSARRFSGLKAAREDTQIATPGLIEVIPRALQAPEMAATEGDNDEM
;
A
#
# COMPACT_ATOMS: atom_id res chain seq x y z
N MET A 1 -6.95 41.01 123.57
CA MET A 1 -7.58 41.56 122.35
C MET A 1 -7.66 40.43 121.32
N PRO A 2 -8.77 40.27 120.57
CA PRO A 2 -9.21 38.94 120.11
C PRO A 2 -8.77 38.59 118.69
N GLU A 3 -7.86 37.62 118.54
CA GLU A 3 -7.30 37.12 117.25
C GLU A 3 -8.09 35.93 116.64
N GLY A 4 -9.21 35.51 117.24
CA GLY A 4 -9.93 34.28 116.86
C GLY A 4 -10.76 34.36 115.56
N TRP A 5 -11.08 35.56 115.07
CA TRP A 5 -11.98 35.72 113.92
C TRP A 5 -11.26 35.63 112.57
N VAL A 6 -9.94 35.89 112.53
CA VAL A 6 -9.13 35.86 111.29
C VAL A 6 -8.93 34.43 110.80
N SER A 7 -8.70 33.46 111.70
CA SER A 7 -8.53 32.04 111.34
C SER A 7 -9.81 31.42 110.77
N LEU A 8 -10.99 31.85 111.24
CA LEU A 8 -12.28 31.42 110.70
C LEU A 8 -12.52 31.92 109.27
N ILE A 9 -12.15 33.16 108.98
CA ILE A 9 -12.27 33.73 107.63
C ILE A 9 -11.34 33.00 106.65
N VAL A 10 -10.10 32.73 107.06
CA VAL A 10 -9.13 31.99 106.23
C VAL A 10 -9.62 30.55 105.98
N ALA A 11 -10.13 29.85 107.00
CA ALA A 11 -10.66 28.49 106.85
C ALA A 11 -11.90 28.44 105.94
N LEU A 12 -12.79 29.44 106.02
CA LEU A 12 -13.96 29.56 105.15
C LEU A 12 -13.55 29.81 103.70
N LEU A 13 -12.60 30.72 103.45
CA LEU A 13 -12.09 30.99 102.12
C LEU A 13 -11.34 29.77 101.55
N LEU A 14 -10.61 29.02 102.37
CA LEU A 14 -9.98 27.76 101.98
C LEU A 14 -11.02 26.68 101.65
N GLY A 15 -12.08 26.57 102.45
CA GLY A 15 -13.18 25.66 102.19
C GLY A 15 -13.94 26.00 100.90
N ILE A 16 -14.19 27.28 100.63
CA ILE A 16 -14.80 27.75 99.38
C ILE A 16 -13.86 27.54 98.20
N ALA A 17 -12.56 27.79 98.36
CA ALA A 17 -11.57 27.58 97.30
C ALA A 17 -11.40 26.08 96.98
N ILE A 18 -11.32 25.21 97.99
CA ILE A 18 -11.26 23.75 97.83
C ILE A 18 -12.57 23.22 97.26
N GLY A 19 -13.71 23.70 97.77
CA GLY A 19 -15.04 23.34 97.27
C GLY A 19 -15.21 23.77 95.81
N TRP A 20 -14.78 24.97 95.46
CA TRP A 20 -14.78 25.45 94.07
C TRP A 20 -13.83 24.64 93.21
N PHE A 21 -12.61 24.32 93.68
CA PHE A 21 -11.63 23.52 92.95
C PHE A 21 -12.10 22.07 92.71
N LEU A 22 -12.79 21.46 93.68
CA LEU A 22 -13.44 20.15 93.54
C LEU A 22 -14.71 20.22 92.68
N TYR A 23 -15.36 21.38 92.62
CA TYR A 23 -16.55 21.63 91.81
C TYR A 23 -16.22 22.16 90.40
N VAL A 24 -14.96 22.49 90.07
CA VAL A 24 -14.57 22.88 88.72
C VAL A 24 -14.91 21.71 87.80
N PRO A 25 -15.88 21.87 86.89
CA PRO A 25 -16.35 20.75 86.12
C PRO A 25 -15.23 20.36 85.15
N ARG A 26 -14.84 19.08 85.18
CA ARG A 26 -13.90 18.45 84.24
C ARG A 26 -14.37 18.55 82.76
N SER A 27 -15.56 19.12 82.52
CA SER A 27 -16.13 19.44 81.21
C SER A 27 -15.25 20.34 80.36
N ARG A 28 -14.40 21.20 80.94
CA ARG A 28 -13.46 22.04 80.16
C ARG A 28 -12.44 21.21 79.37
N ALA A 29 -11.96 20.10 79.92
CA ALA A 29 -11.03 19.20 79.23
C ALA A 29 -11.73 18.35 78.15
N ALA A 30 -12.99 17.95 78.41
CA ALA A 30 -13.79 17.21 77.44
C ALA A 30 -14.19 18.07 76.22
N LEU A 31 -14.50 19.35 76.43
CA LEU A 31 -14.77 20.31 75.35
C LEU A 31 -13.52 20.56 74.51
N ALA A 32 -12.36 20.80 75.14
CA ALA A 32 -11.11 21.00 74.43
C ALA A 32 -10.68 19.76 73.61
N ALA A 33 -10.90 18.55 74.14
CA ALA A 33 -10.63 17.30 73.40
C ALA A 33 -11.63 17.08 72.25
N ALA A 34 -12.90 17.42 72.46
CA ALA A 34 -13.93 17.36 71.42
C ALA A 34 -13.66 18.37 70.29
N ASP A 35 -13.24 19.59 70.63
CA ASP A 35 -12.82 20.61 69.66
C ASP A 35 -11.55 20.17 68.91
N ALA A 36 -10.53 19.66 69.61
CA ALA A 36 -9.31 19.16 68.97
C ALA A 36 -9.58 17.98 68.01
N LEU A 37 -10.49 17.07 68.37
CA LEU A 37 -10.88 15.96 67.50
C LEU A 37 -11.69 16.44 66.29
N ARG A 38 -12.55 17.44 66.48
CA ARG A 38 -13.33 18.07 65.39
C ARG A 38 -12.40 18.78 64.41
N ASP A 39 -11.44 19.54 64.90
CA ASP A 39 -10.48 20.28 64.08
C ASP A 39 -9.56 19.33 63.30
N ASN A 40 -9.10 18.24 63.93
CA ASN A 40 -8.29 17.22 63.25
C ASN A 40 -9.11 16.47 62.20
N SER A 41 -10.35 16.07 62.51
CA SER A 41 -11.24 15.41 61.54
C SER A 41 -11.54 16.31 60.35
N GLN A 42 -11.82 17.60 60.59
CA GLN A 42 -12.01 18.58 59.52
C GLN A 42 -10.76 18.77 58.67
N SER A 43 -9.58 18.89 59.31
CA SER A 43 -8.30 19.00 58.61
C SER A 43 -7.98 17.75 57.78
N PHE A 44 -8.29 16.57 58.32
CA PHE A 44 -8.15 15.30 57.62
C PHE A 44 -9.09 15.22 56.41
N LEU A 45 -10.36 15.58 56.58
CA LEU A 45 -11.33 15.60 55.48
C LEU A 45 -10.94 16.63 54.40
N GLN A 46 -10.39 17.77 54.80
CA GLN A 46 -9.89 18.78 53.87
C GLN A 46 -8.68 18.25 53.09
N LEU A 47 -7.69 17.68 53.79
CA LEU A 47 -6.52 17.09 53.14
C LEU A 47 -6.89 15.92 52.23
N ALA A 48 -7.84 15.08 52.66
CA ALA A 48 -8.36 13.97 51.86
C ALA A 48 -9.09 14.47 50.61
N LYS A 49 -9.91 15.52 50.71
CA LYS A 49 -10.57 16.14 49.55
C LYS A 49 -9.54 16.71 48.57
N THR A 50 -8.59 17.51 49.06
CA THR A 50 -7.55 18.11 48.20
C THR A 50 -6.67 17.03 47.55
N ALA A 51 -6.29 15.99 48.29
CA ALA A 51 -5.54 14.86 47.73
C ALA A 51 -6.36 14.12 46.66
N LEU A 52 -7.64 13.83 46.94
CA LEU A 52 -8.52 13.14 46.00
C LEU A 52 -8.78 13.96 44.73
N GLU A 53 -9.04 15.26 44.87
CA GLU A 53 -9.20 16.20 43.75
C GLU A 53 -7.93 16.21 42.89
N LYS A 54 -6.75 16.31 43.51
CA LYS A 54 -5.47 16.28 42.82
C LYS A 54 -5.20 14.93 42.12
N PHE A 55 -5.55 13.81 42.74
CA PHE A 55 -5.44 12.49 42.11
C PHE A 55 -6.44 12.32 40.97
N GLN A 56 -7.67 12.81 41.12
CA GLN A 56 -8.70 12.75 40.07
C GLN A 56 -8.31 13.61 38.87
N GLU A 57 -7.79 14.81 39.11
CA GLU A 57 -7.26 15.69 38.07
C GLU A 57 -6.04 15.06 37.38
N GLY A 58 -5.09 14.51 38.15
CA GLY A 58 -3.93 13.81 37.62
C GLY A 58 -4.32 12.58 36.78
N ALA A 59 -5.27 11.77 37.24
CA ALA A 59 -5.74 10.59 36.50
C ALA A 59 -6.45 10.96 35.19
N LYS A 60 -7.21 12.06 35.17
CA LYS A 60 -7.81 12.59 33.92
C LYS A 60 -6.73 13.08 32.96
N GLY A 61 -5.75 13.83 33.46
CA GLY A 61 -4.62 14.30 32.66
C GLY A 61 -3.79 13.16 32.08
N ASP A 62 -3.52 12.12 32.88
CA ASP A 62 -2.81 10.91 32.43
C ASP A 62 -3.59 10.16 31.35
N LEU A 63 -4.91 10.06 31.47
CA LEU A 63 -5.77 9.42 30.47
C LEU A 63 -5.74 10.20 29.15
N GLU A 64 -5.85 11.53 29.20
CA GLU A 64 -5.77 12.40 28.02
C GLU A 64 -4.38 12.31 27.36
N ALA A 65 -3.30 12.33 28.16
CA ALA A 65 -1.93 12.18 27.67
C ALA A 65 -1.73 10.82 26.99
N ARG A 66 -2.26 9.73 27.57
CA ARG A 66 -2.22 8.39 26.97
C ARG A 66 -3.04 8.33 25.67
N GLN A 67 -4.25 8.89 25.65
CA GLN A 67 -5.07 8.94 24.44
C GLN A 67 -4.34 9.69 23.31
N LYS A 68 -3.70 10.82 23.62
CA LYS A 68 -2.92 11.60 22.66
C LYS A 68 -1.70 10.83 22.16
N ALA A 69 -0.93 10.21 23.06
CA ALA A 69 0.23 9.41 22.67
C ALA A 69 -0.17 8.22 21.79
N VAL A 70 -1.29 7.54 22.10
CA VAL A 70 -1.83 6.46 21.27
C VAL A 70 -2.22 7.00 19.89
N HIS A 71 -2.97 8.10 19.83
CA HIS A 71 -3.33 8.76 18.58
C HIS A 71 -2.09 9.06 17.74
N ASP A 72 -1.08 9.70 18.33
CA ASP A 72 0.14 10.11 17.63
C ASP A 72 0.97 8.91 17.13
N LEU A 73 0.89 7.76 17.81
CA LEU A 73 1.53 6.51 17.37
C LEU A 73 0.77 5.82 16.23
N VAL A 74 -0.57 5.89 16.20
CA VAL A 74 -1.39 5.21 15.18
C VAL A 74 -1.67 6.07 13.95
N GLN A 75 -1.60 7.40 14.08
CA GLN A 75 -1.74 8.36 13.00
C GLN A 75 -0.85 8.02 11.78
N PRO A 76 0.48 7.80 11.92
CA PRO A 76 1.34 7.50 10.76
C PRO A 76 0.99 6.16 10.11
N LEU A 77 0.44 5.20 10.84
CA LEU A 77 -0.01 3.92 10.28
C LEU A 77 -1.26 4.12 9.41
N ARG A 78 -2.23 4.91 9.88
CA ARG A 78 -3.41 5.26 9.09
C ARG A 78 -3.03 5.98 7.79
N GLU A 79 -2.13 6.96 7.89
CA GLU A 79 -1.64 7.70 6.72
C GLU A 79 -0.88 6.79 5.74
N SER A 80 -0.10 5.83 6.25
CA SER A 80 0.61 4.87 5.42
C SER A 80 -0.35 3.90 4.72
N LEU A 81 -1.39 3.41 5.41
CA LEU A 81 -2.42 2.57 4.81
C LEU A 81 -3.19 3.32 3.73
N GLN A 82 -3.57 4.58 3.97
CA GLN A 82 -4.21 5.41 2.94
C GLN A 82 -3.32 5.55 1.70
N LYS A 83 -2.03 5.81 1.88
CA LYS A 83 -1.07 5.89 0.75
C LYS A 83 -0.94 4.57 -0.01
N VAL A 84 -0.98 3.43 0.69
CA VAL A 84 -0.94 2.11 0.04
C VAL A 84 -2.21 1.87 -0.76
N ASP A 85 -3.38 2.18 -0.22
CA ASP A 85 -4.67 2.06 -0.93
C ASP A 85 -4.69 2.93 -2.19
N ASP A 86 -4.23 4.19 -2.08
CA ASP A 86 -4.13 5.11 -3.22
C ASP A 86 -3.18 4.56 -4.29
N LYS A 87 -1.99 4.07 -3.89
CA LYS A 87 -1.01 3.48 -4.81
C LYS A 87 -1.49 2.18 -5.45
N LEU A 88 -2.24 1.36 -4.71
CA LEU A 88 -2.84 0.14 -5.24
C LEU A 88 -3.91 0.48 -6.29
N GLY A 89 -4.72 1.50 -6.04
CA GLY A 89 -5.69 2.01 -7.02
C GLY A 89 -5.03 2.54 -8.28
N GLU A 90 -3.97 3.35 -8.16
CA GLU A 90 -3.17 3.80 -9.30
C GLU A 90 -2.58 2.62 -10.09
N LEU A 91 -2.01 1.63 -9.39
CA LEU A 91 -1.37 0.48 -10.00
C LEU A 91 -2.39 -0.43 -10.71
N GLU A 92 -3.56 -0.69 -10.12
CA GLU A 92 -4.60 -1.50 -10.76
C GLU A 92 -5.15 -0.80 -12.01
N ASN A 93 -5.34 0.52 -11.98
CA ASN A 93 -5.74 1.28 -13.17
C ASN A 93 -4.67 1.21 -14.28
N ALA A 94 -3.40 1.39 -13.93
CA ALA A 94 -2.28 1.29 -14.87
C ALA A 94 -2.17 -0.13 -15.44
N ARG A 95 -2.36 -1.14 -14.60
CA ARG A 95 -2.37 -2.56 -14.97
C ARG A 95 -3.48 -2.84 -15.98
N VAL A 96 -4.72 -2.46 -15.69
CA VAL A 96 -5.86 -2.68 -16.61
C VAL A 96 -5.61 -1.99 -17.95
N SER A 97 -5.11 -0.75 -17.95
CA SER A 97 -4.78 -0.03 -19.17
C SER A 97 -3.67 -0.72 -19.99
N ALA A 98 -2.63 -1.22 -19.34
CA ALA A 98 -1.56 -1.96 -19.99
C ALA A 98 -2.06 -3.28 -20.61
N TYR A 99 -2.91 -4.03 -19.90
CA TYR A 99 -3.50 -5.26 -20.44
C TYR A 99 -4.43 -4.99 -21.61
N SER A 100 -5.25 -3.93 -21.55
CA SER A 100 -6.10 -3.57 -22.69
C SER A 100 -5.28 -3.18 -23.92
N ALA A 101 -4.21 -2.41 -23.75
CA ALA A 101 -3.33 -2.02 -24.85
C ALA A 101 -2.61 -3.23 -25.46
N LEU A 102 -2.12 -4.16 -24.62
CA LEU A 102 -1.49 -5.39 -25.08
C LEU A 102 -2.49 -6.29 -25.81
N GLN A 103 -3.72 -6.42 -25.31
CA GLN A 103 -4.77 -7.19 -25.95
C GLN A 103 -5.12 -6.61 -27.32
N GLU A 104 -5.20 -5.29 -27.43
CA GLU A 104 -5.44 -4.60 -28.72
C GLU A 104 -4.29 -4.82 -29.70
N GLN A 105 -3.03 -4.71 -29.24
CA GLN A 105 -1.87 -4.99 -30.08
C GLN A 105 -1.82 -6.45 -30.55
N LEU A 106 -2.11 -7.41 -29.65
CA LEU A 106 -2.17 -8.82 -29.99
C LEU A 106 -3.29 -9.09 -31.00
N LYS A 107 -4.46 -8.48 -30.81
CA LYS A 107 -5.57 -8.57 -31.76
C LYS A 107 -5.18 -8.02 -33.13
N ALA A 108 -4.54 -6.85 -33.19
CA ALA A 108 -4.05 -6.28 -34.45
C ALA A 108 -2.99 -7.17 -35.12
N LEU A 109 -2.10 -7.78 -34.34
CA LEU A 109 -1.11 -8.74 -34.82
C LEU A 109 -1.80 -9.93 -35.50
N VAL A 110 -2.78 -10.54 -34.83
CA VAL A 110 -3.47 -11.74 -35.31
C VAL A 110 -4.43 -11.45 -36.46
N GLU A 111 -5.21 -10.38 -36.38
CA GLU A 111 -6.27 -10.09 -37.34
C GLU A 111 -5.79 -9.30 -38.56
N THR A 112 -4.71 -8.50 -38.43
CA THR A 112 -4.26 -7.61 -39.51
C THR A 112 -2.89 -8.01 -40.03
N HIS A 113 -1.90 -8.14 -39.16
CA HIS A 113 -0.51 -8.33 -39.60
C HIS A 113 -0.27 -9.75 -40.13
N LEU A 114 -0.76 -10.80 -39.44
CA LEU A 114 -0.59 -12.18 -39.90
C LEU A 114 -1.25 -12.44 -41.27
N PRO A 115 -2.51 -12.03 -41.54
CA PRO A 115 -3.12 -12.21 -42.86
C PRO A 115 -2.39 -11.42 -43.95
N THR A 116 -1.95 -10.20 -43.65
CA THR A 116 -1.16 -9.38 -44.58
C THR A 116 0.13 -10.08 -44.97
N LEU A 117 0.92 -10.56 -44.00
CA LEU A 117 2.17 -11.27 -44.28
C LEU A 117 1.93 -12.57 -45.07
N ARG A 118 0.84 -13.30 -44.78
CA ARG A 118 0.45 -14.48 -45.54
C ARG A 118 0.14 -14.14 -47.00
N ASN A 119 -0.58 -13.05 -47.24
CA ASN A 119 -0.90 -12.59 -48.59
C ASN A 119 0.35 -12.15 -49.35
N GLU A 120 1.25 -11.40 -48.71
CA GLU A 120 2.52 -10.98 -49.33
C GLU A 120 3.40 -12.18 -49.68
N THR A 121 3.47 -13.18 -48.81
CA THR A 121 4.20 -14.43 -49.08
C THR A 121 3.61 -15.18 -50.28
N ALA A 122 2.28 -15.21 -50.42
CA ALA A 122 1.62 -15.81 -51.57
C ALA A 122 1.89 -15.02 -52.87
N ASN A 123 1.93 -13.69 -52.80
CA ASN A 123 2.28 -12.84 -53.94
C ASN A 123 3.73 -13.05 -54.38
N LEU A 124 4.67 -13.15 -53.43
CA LEU A 124 6.06 -13.50 -53.71
C LEU A 124 6.17 -14.86 -54.40
N GLY A 125 5.41 -15.86 -53.96
CA GLY A 125 5.37 -17.18 -54.60
C GLY A 125 4.92 -17.10 -56.07
N LYS A 126 3.85 -16.36 -56.34
CA LYS A 126 3.37 -16.13 -57.71
C LYS A 126 4.39 -15.39 -58.58
N ALA A 127 5.08 -14.40 -58.02
CA ALA A 127 6.11 -13.66 -58.73
C ALA A 127 7.30 -14.55 -59.11
N VAL A 128 7.75 -15.42 -58.19
CA VAL A 128 8.80 -16.41 -58.44
C VAL A 128 8.38 -17.40 -59.52
N GLU A 129 7.15 -17.91 -59.48
CA GLU A 129 6.62 -18.81 -60.51
C GLU A 129 6.59 -18.14 -61.89
N ALA A 130 6.09 -16.91 -61.97
CA ALA A 130 6.03 -16.14 -63.21
C ALA A 130 7.44 -15.87 -63.77
N TYR A 131 8.40 -15.52 -62.91
CA TYR A 131 9.80 -15.35 -63.30
C TYR A 131 10.41 -16.63 -63.86
N ASN A 132 10.24 -17.76 -63.15
CA ASN A 132 10.76 -19.05 -63.60
C ASN A 132 10.15 -19.45 -64.94
N LYS A 133 8.83 -19.27 -65.12
CA LYS A 133 8.15 -19.52 -66.38
C LYS A 133 8.70 -18.64 -67.52
N ALA A 134 8.91 -17.35 -67.27
CA ALA A 134 9.50 -16.44 -68.25
C ALA A 134 10.90 -16.89 -68.69
N THR A 135 11.74 -17.29 -67.73
CA THR A 135 13.09 -17.81 -67.97
C THR A 135 13.07 -19.07 -68.83
N VAL A 136 12.21 -20.04 -68.50
CA VAL A 136 12.03 -21.27 -69.32
C VAL A 136 11.59 -20.93 -70.76
N THR A 137 10.69 -19.95 -70.93
CA THR A 137 10.27 -19.54 -72.29
C THR A 137 11.37 -18.82 -73.05
N LEU A 138 12.20 -18.02 -72.36
CA LEU A 138 13.35 -17.33 -72.94
C LEU A 138 14.37 -18.35 -73.46
N GLU A 139 14.68 -19.38 -72.67
CA GLU A 139 15.56 -20.47 -73.10
C GLU A 139 15.03 -21.20 -74.33
N SER A 140 13.76 -21.61 -74.28
CA SER A 140 13.17 -22.47 -75.32
C SER A 140 12.92 -21.75 -76.64
N ARG A 141 12.60 -20.45 -76.60
CA ARG A 141 12.18 -19.69 -77.80
C ARG A 141 13.18 -18.63 -78.21
N VAL A 142 13.69 -17.84 -77.26
CA VAL A 142 14.54 -16.69 -77.57
C VAL A 142 15.99 -17.13 -77.76
N LEU A 143 16.57 -17.92 -76.85
CA LEU A 143 17.96 -18.37 -76.98
C LEU A 143 18.17 -19.28 -78.19
N VAL A 144 17.21 -20.15 -78.51
CA VAL A 144 17.25 -20.97 -79.73
C VAL A 144 17.25 -20.09 -80.99
N SER A 145 16.41 -19.06 -81.03
CA SER A 145 16.35 -18.11 -82.15
C SER A 145 17.63 -17.26 -82.26
N ALA A 146 18.13 -16.77 -81.12
CA ALA A 146 19.37 -16.00 -81.06
C ALA A 146 20.58 -16.82 -81.52
N ARG A 147 20.63 -18.13 -81.20
CA ARG A 147 21.68 -19.04 -81.70
C ARG A 147 21.60 -19.22 -83.23
N ARG A 148 20.40 -19.36 -83.80
CA ARG A 148 20.22 -19.39 -85.27
C ARG A 148 20.67 -18.08 -85.94
N PHE A 149 20.42 -16.95 -85.28
CA PHE A 149 20.81 -15.63 -85.77
C PHE A 149 22.33 -15.39 -85.70
N SER A 150 22.99 -15.85 -84.64
CA SER A 150 24.46 -15.87 -84.53
C SER A 150 25.12 -16.67 -85.66
N GLY A 151 24.54 -17.81 -86.06
CA GLY A 151 25.00 -18.60 -87.19
C GLY A 151 24.98 -17.89 -88.55
N LEU A 152 24.22 -16.79 -88.68
CA LEU A 152 24.19 -15.93 -89.87
C LEU A 152 25.32 -14.87 -89.86
N LYS A 153 26.29 -14.96 -88.92
CA LYS A 153 27.38 -13.98 -88.71
C LYS A 153 26.91 -12.54 -88.45
N ALA A 154 25.66 -12.35 -88.04
CA ALA A 154 25.10 -11.05 -87.70
C ALA A 154 25.57 -10.50 -86.35
N ALA A 155 26.25 -11.33 -85.53
CA ALA A 155 26.83 -10.99 -84.24
C ALA A 155 28.35 -11.29 -84.23
N ARG A 156 29.12 -10.54 -83.42
CA ARG A 156 30.56 -10.80 -83.23
C ARG A 156 30.76 -12.18 -82.58
N GLU A 157 31.79 -12.92 -83.02
CA GLU A 157 32.06 -14.32 -82.61
C GLU A 157 32.29 -14.49 -81.10
N ASP A 158 32.55 -13.41 -80.36
CA ASP A 158 32.80 -13.36 -78.92
C ASP A 158 31.54 -13.08 -78.06
N THR A 159 30.38 -12.83 -78.68
CA THR A 159 29.17 -12.47 -77.94
C THR A 159 28.44 -13.72 -77.39
N GLN A 160 28.75 -14.12 -76.15
CA GLN A 160 28.00 -15.15 -75.41
C GLN A 160 26.74 -14.57 -74.77
N ILE A 161 25.59 -15.17 -75.05
CA ILE A 161 24.32 -14.81 -74.40
C ILE A 161 24.22 -15.61 -73.10
N ALA A 162 24.30 -14.92 -71.96
CA ALA A 162 24.13 -15.53 -70.65
C ALA A 162 22.66 -15.92 -70.42
N THR A 163 22.44 -17.14 -69.91
CA THR A 163 21.11 -17.64 -69.56
C THR A 163 20.75 -17.19 -68.13
N PRO A 164 19.58 -16.58 -67.89
CA PRO A 164 19.13 -16.29 -66.53
C PRO A 164 18.95 -17.58 -65.72
N GLY A 165 19.37 -17.60 -64.46
CA GLY A 165 19.17 -18.73 -63.56
C GLY A 165 17.74 -18.78 -63.01
N LEU A 166 17.27 -19.98 -62.66
CA LEU A 166 15.98 -20.16 -61.98
C LEU A 166 16.09 -19.78 -60.49
N ILE A 167 14.97 -19.35 -59.92
CA ILE A 167 14.83 -19.15 -58.47
C ILE A 167 14.26 -20.44 -57.87
N GLU A 168 15.06 -21.14 -57.09
CA GLU A 168 14.66 -22.39 -56.39
C GLU A 168 14.15 -22.13 -54.95
N VAL A 169 14.24 -20.88 -54.47
CA VAL A 169 13.83 -20.53 -53.12
C VAL A 169 12.32 -20.35 -53.06
N ILE A 170 11.66 -21.21 -52.29
CA ILE A 170 10.22 -21.12 -52.01
C ILE A 170 10.02 -20.20 -50.79
N PRO A 171 9.17 -19.15 -50.89
CA PRO A 171 8.81 -18.34 -49.74
C PRO A 171 8.22 -19.20 -48.61
N ARG A 172 8.77 -19.09 -47.40
CA ARG A 172 8.28 -19.84 -46.23
C ARG A 172 6.88 -19.35 -45.89
N ALA A 173 5.89 -20.22 -46.04
CA ALA A 173 4.54 -19.93 -45.58
C ALA A 173 4.56 -19.66 -44.06
N LEU A 174 3.92 -18.57 -43.64
CA LEU A 174 3.69 -18.29 -42.22
C LEU A 174 2.77 -19.37 -41.67
N GLN A 175 3.36 -20.31 -40.96
CA GLN A 175 2.69 -21.33 -40.18
C GLN A 175 2.97 -21.00 -38.72
N ALA A 176 1.93 -20.93 -37.91
CA ALA A 176 2.03 -20.78 -36.46
C ALA A 176 1.56 -22.09 -35.78
N PRO A 177 2.28 -23.22 -35.98
CA PRO A 177 1.91 -24.52 -35.40
C PRO A 177 1.82 -24.48 -33.87
N GLU A 178 2.55 -23.58 -33.22
CA GLU A 178 2.48 -23.32 -31.78
C GLU A 178 1.13 -22.78 -31.28
N MET A 179 0.33 -22.13 -32.12
CA MET A 179 -1.03 -21.68 -31.74
C MET A 179 -2.06 -22.82 -31.79
N ALA A 180 -1.79 -23.89 -32.54
CA ALA A 180 -2.67 -25.07 -32.58
C ALA A 180 -2.34 -26.09 -31.48
N ALA A 181 -1.17 -25.98 -30.85
CA ALA A 181 -0.65 -26.98 -29.92
C ALA A 181 -1.16 -26.83 -28.47
N THR A 182 -1.87 -25.75 -28.12
CA THR A 182 -2.30 -25.48 -26.74
C THR A 182 -3.72 -25.96 -26.39
N GLU A 183 -4.41 -26.66 -27.30
CA GLU A 183 -5.83 -27.03 -27.14
C GLU A 183 -6.07 -28.52 -26.80
N GLY A 184 -5.01 -29.28 -26.48
CA GLY A 184 -5.08 -30.74 -26.37
C GLY A 184 -4.67 -31.42 -25.05
N ASP A 185 -4.33 -30.69 -23.98
CA ASP A 185 -3.69 -31.30 -22.79
C ASP A 185 -4.27 -30.89 -21.42
N ASN A 186 -5.54 -30.45 -21.36
CA ASN A 186 -6.20 -30.08 -20.10
C ASN A 186 -7.25 -31.09 -19.59
N ASP A 187 -7.30 -32.30 -20.15
CA ASP A 187 -8.29 -33.33 -19.75
C ASP A 187 -7.74 -34.44 -18.82
N GLU A 188 -6.50 -34.35 -18.33
CA GLU A 188 -5.96 -35.30 -17.35
C GLU A 188 -5.29 -34.59 -16.16
N MET A 189 -6.08 -34.29 -15.11
CA MET A 189 -5.73 -34.46 -13.68
C MET A 189 -6.88 -34.04 -12.76
#